data_AF-A0AAV1R4S2-F1
#
_entry.id   AF-A0AAV1R4S2-F1
#
_cell.length_a   1.000
_cell.length_b   1.000
_cell.length_c   1.000
_cell.angle_alpha   90.00
_cell.angle_beta   90.00
_cell.angle_gamma   90.00
#
_symmetry.space_group_name_H-M   'P 1'
#
loop_
_entity.id
_entity.type
_entity.pdbx_description
1 polymer ?
#
loop_
_entity_poly.entity_id
_entity_poly.type
_entity_poly.pdbx_seq_one_letter_code
_entity_poly.pdbx_strand_id
1 'polypeptide(L)'
;LKEKKGALSKKKQAGIIAISVILGMGMLALGMMFFMRKRNLRNNDNCVERKDDMELPIFDLSTIAHATGNFSSSNKLGAGGFGPVFK
;
A
#
# COMPACT_ATOMS: atom_id res chain seq x y z
N LEU A 1 -52.69 -12.67 -17.14
CA LEU A 1 -51.47 -12.83 -17.96
C LEU A 1 -50.38 -13.45 -17.08
N LYS A 2 -50.17 -14.77 -17.20
CA LYS A 2 -49.22 -15.52 -16.37
C LYS A 2 -47.82 -15.30 -16.96
N GLU A 3 -47.01 -14.50 -16.28
CA GLU A 3 -45.61 -14.25 -16.65
C GLU A 3 -44.90 -15.62 -16.75
N LYS A 4 -44.48 -16.00 -17.97
CA LYS A 4 -43.65 -17.19 -18.17
C LYS A 4 -42.27 -16.88 -17.60
N LYS A 5 -42.06 -17.19 -16.32
CA LYS A 5 -40.70 -17.29 -15.76
C LYS A 5 -39.97 -18.34 -16.58
N GLY A 6 -39.09 -17.90 -17.48
CA GLY A 6 -38.25 -18.77 -18.28
C GLY A 6 -37.42 -19.62 -17.35
N ALA A 7 -37.85 -20.87 -17.11
CA ALA A 7 -37.13 -21.80 -16.27
C ALA A 7 -35.82 -22.17 -16.98
N LEU A 8 -34.77 -21.44 -16.65
CA LEU A 8 -33.44 -21.69 -17.18
C LEU A 8 -32.96 -23.03 -16.63
N SER A 9 -32.54 -23.94 -17.54
CA SER A 9 -32.08 -25.28 -17.16
C SER A 9 -31.01 -25.21 -16.06
N LYS A 10 -31.10 -26.09 -15.05
CA LYS A 10 -30.19 -26.13 -13.89
C LYS A 10 -28.71 -26.10 -14.29
N LYS A 11 -28.36 -26.75 -15.41
CA LYS A 11 -27.00 -26.75 -15.98
C LYS A 11 -26.58 -25.37 -16.49
N LYS A 12 -27.50 -24.64 -17.13
CA LYS A 12 -27.27 -23.27 -17.60
C LYS A 12 -27.19 -22.27 -16.44
N GLN A 13 -28.01 -22.45 -15.39
CA GLN A 13 -27.93 -21.62 -14.18
C GLN A 13 -26.58 -21.77 -13.45
N ALA A 14 -26.06 -22.99 -13.33
CA ALA A 14 -24.75 -23.23 -12.71
C ALA A 14 -23.62 -22.49 -13.45
N GLY A 15 -23.65 -22.47 -14.78
CA GLY A 15 -22.67 -21.73 -15.59
C GLY A 15 -22.71 -20.22 -15.34
N ILE A 16 -23.90 -19.62 -15.26
CA ILE A 16 -24.04 -18.18 -15.01
C ILE A 16 -23.50 -17.80 -13.63
N ILE A 17 -23.79 -18.60 -12.60
CA ILE A 17 -23.30 -18.33 -11.24
C ILE A 17 -21.78 -18.36 -11.21
N ALA A 18 -21.16 -19.39 -11.81
CA ALA A 18 -19.69 -19.50 -11.85
C ALA A 18 -19.02 -18.28 -12.53
N ILE A 19 -19.55 -17.83 -13.67
CA ILE A 19 -19.02 -16.67 -14.39
C ILE A 19 -19.15 -15.39 -13.56
N SER A 20 -20.31 -15.18 -12.92
CA SER A 20 -20.56 -14.00 -12.10
C SER A 20 -19.59 -13.89 -10.91
N VAL A 21 -19.28 -15.02 -10.28
CA VAL A 21 -18.34 -15.08 -9.15
C VAL A 21 -16.91 -14.76 -9.62
N ILE A 22 -16.47 -15.33 -10.75
CA ILE A 22 -15.12 -15.09 -11.30
C ILE A 22 -14.94 -13.60 -11.64
N LEU A 23 -15.93 -12.99 -12.28
CA LEU A 23 -15.89 -11.56 -12.60
C LEU A 23 -15.86 -10.69 -11.34
N GLY A 24 -16.69 -11.02 -10.34
CA GLY A 24 -16.70 -10.30 -9.06
C GLY A 24 -15.35 -10.38 -8.34
N MET A 25 -14.77 -11.58 -8.23
CA MET A 25 -13.48 -11.80 -7.59
C MET A 25 -12.35 -11.10 -8.33
N GLY A 26 -12.36 -11.13 -9.67
CA GLY A 26 -11.40 -10.41 -10.51
C GLY A 26 -11.48 -8.89 -10.31
N MET A 27 -12.69 -8.33 -10.31
CA MET A 27 -12.90 -6.89 -10.09
C MET A 27 -12.51 -6.45 -8.67
N LEU A 28 -12.80 -7.26 -7.66
CA LEU A 28 -12.36 -6.99 -6.28
C LEU A 28 -10.83 -7.03 -6.16
N ALA A 29 -10.18 -8.03 -6.77
CA ALA A 29 -8.72 -8.16 -6.75
C ALA A 29 -8.04 -7.01 -7.50
N LEU A 30 -8.53 -6.64 -8.69
CA LEU A 30 -8.02 -5.49 -9.45
C LEU A 30 -8.27 -4.16 -8.73
N GLY A 31 -9.46 -4.00 -8.14
CA GLY A 31 -9.81 -2.84 -7.32
C GLY A 31 -8.89 -2.71 -6.11
N MET A 32 -8.66 -3.81 -5.38
CA MET A 32 -7.70 -3.85 -4.28
C MET A 32 -6.28 -3.60 -4.76
N MET A 33 -5.83 -4.20 -5.87
CA MET A 33 -4.50 -3.98 -6.42
C MET A 33 -4.29 -2.52 -6.83
N PHE A 34 -5.26 -1.90 -7.51
CA PHE A 34 -5.21 -0.50 -7.90
C PHE A 34 -5.24 0.43 -6.68
N PHE A 35 -6.12 0.16 -5.72
CA PHE A 35 -6.19 0.90 -4.46
C PHE A 35 -4.89 0.76 -3.66
N MET A 36 -4.31 -0.46 -3.61
CA MET A 36 -3.03 -0.75 -2.97
C MET A 36 -1.86 -0.06 -3.67
N ARG A 37 -1.82 -0.05 -5.00
CA ARG A 37 -0.81 0.68 -5.78
C ARG A 37 -0.92 2.19 -5.57
N LYS A 38 -2.15 2.73 -5.57
CA LYS A 38 -2.41 4.16 -5.35
C LYS A 38 -2.10 4.61 -3.91
N ARG A 39 -2.42 3.78 -2.91
CA ARG A 39 -2.08 4.07 -1.50
C ARG A 39 -0.59 3.86 -1.21
N ASN A 40 0.12 3.01 -1.95
CA ASN A 40 1.55 2.84 -1.75
C ASN A 40 2.33 4.11 -2.16
N LEU A 41 1.87 4.78 -3.22
CA LEU A 41 2.38 6.11 -3.58
C LEU A 41 2.06 7.12 -2.46
N ARG A 42 0.81 7.16 -2.01
CA ARG A 42 0.33 8.15 -1.03
C ARG A 42 0.82 7.92 0.41
N ASN A 43 1.26 6.71 0.78
CA ASN A 43 1.88 6.45 2.07
C ASN A 43 3.30 7.00 2.18
N ASN A 44 3.92 7.39 1.06
CA ASN A 44 5.24 8.03 1.04
C ASN A 44 5.15 9.56 1.18
N ASP A 45 3.96 10.16 1.00
CA ASP A 45 3.79 11.60 0.84
C ASP A 45 3.35 12.35 2.11
N ASN A 46 3.32 11.73 3.30
CA ASN A 46 3.08 12.48 4.55
C ASN A 46 4.29 13.32 5.01
N CYS A 47 5.34 13.42 4.20
CA CYS A 47 6.55 14.20 4.49
C CYS A 47 6.91 15.22 3.39
N VAL A 48 6.23 15.21 2.23
CA VAL A 48 6.63 16.01 1.05
C VAL A 48 6.00 17.41 1.01
N GLU A 49 4.92 17.67 1.74
CA GLU A 49 4.27 19.00 1.74
C GLU A 49 5.01 20.06 2.60
N ARG A 50 6.05 19.67 3.36
CA ARG A 50 6.93 20.60 4.11
C ARG A 50 8.33 20.74 3.50
N LYS A 51 8.51 20.43 2.21
CA LYS A 51 9.84 20.42 1.57
C LYS A 51 10.22 21.75 0.90
N ASP A 52 9.26 22.63 0.61
CA ASP A 52 9.53 23.82 -0.21
C ASP A 52 9.91 25.08 0.58
N ASP A 53 9.75 25.11 1.91
CA ASP A 53 9.98 26.31 2.74
C ASP A 53 11.22 26.25 3.65
N MET A 54 12.03 25.18 3.59
CA MET A 54 13.23 25.04 4.43
C MET A 54 14.51 25.02 3.59
N GLU A 55 15.37 26.03 3.76
CA GLU A 55 16.71 26.12 3.13
C GLU A 55 17.69 25.00 3.56
N LEU A 56 17.22 24.02 4.35
CA LEU A 56 18.02 22.90 4.83
C LEU A 56 17.62 21.61 4.09
N PRO A 57 18.59 20.75 3.72
CA PRO A 57 18.30 19.43 3.18
C PRO A 57 17.48 18.60 4.18
N ILE A 58 16.20 18.41 3.89
CA ILE A 58 15.33 17.51 4.66
C ILE A 58 15.62 16.07 4.21
N PHE A 59 16.21 15.27 5.08
CA PHE A 59 16.43 13.84 4.82
C PHE A 59 15.28 13.02 5.39
N ASP A 60 14.75 12.09 4.57
CA ASP A 60 13.75 11.14 5.03
C ASP A 60 14.35 10.17 6.07
N LEU A 61 13.54 9.70 7.02
CA LEU A 61 14.01 8.79 8.07
C LEU A 61 14.61 7.50 7.50
N SER A 62 14.10 7.00 6.37
CA SER A 62 14.67 5.85 5.66
C SER A 62 16.10 6.10 5.20
N THR A 63 16.40 7.32 4.75
CA THR A 63 17.74 7.73 4.32
C THR A 63 18.69 7.77 5.51
N ILE A 64 18.25 8.34 6.64
CA ILE A 64 19.04 8.38 7.88
C ILE A 64 19.26 6.96 8.44
N ALA A 65 18.21 6.13 8.46
CA ALA A 65 18.30 4.74 8.88
C ALA A 65 19.28 3.97 8.00
N HIS A 66 19.21 4.12 6.68
CA HIS A 66 20.15 3.46 5.76
C HIS A 66 21.59 3.94 5.98
N ALA A 67 21.82 5.25 6.08
CA ALA A 67 23.15 5.82 6.32
C ALA A 67 23.79 5.30 7.61
N THR A 68 23.00 5.20 8.68
CA THR A 68 23.46 4.72 10.00
C THR A 68 23.49 3.20 10.13
N GLY A 69 23.23 2.43 9.06
CA GLY A 69 23.14 0.96 9.12
C GLY A 69 22.02 0.50 10.06
N ASN A 70 20.86 1.13 9.95
CA ASN A 70 19.68 0.98 10.79
C ASN A 70 19.97 1.18 12.29
N PHE A 71 20.72 2.24 12.62
CA PHE A 71 21.19 2.55 13.97
C PHE A 71 21.97 1.40 14.62
N SER A 72 22.79 0.69 13.82
CA SER A 72 23.63 -0.41 14.30
C SER A 72 24.59 0.06 15.39
N SER A 73 24.82 -0.79 16.39
CA SER A 73 25.82 -0.54 17.43
C SER A 73 27.23 -0.36 16.87
N SER A 74 27.54 -0.98 15.73
CA SER A 74 28.83 -0.80 15.02
C SER A 74 29.05 0.62 14.50
N ASN A 75 27.97 1.37 14.30
CA ASN A 75 28.00 2.75 13.83
C ASN A 75 27.80 3.75 14.96
N LYS A 76 27.63 3.29 16.21
CA LYS A 76 27.53 4.19 17.36
C LYS A 76 28.89 4.84 17.63
N LEU A 77 28.91 6.17 17.63
CA LEU A 77 30.07 6.99 17.97
C LEU A 77 30.14 7.26 19.48
N GLY A 78 28.99 7.34 20.17
CA GLY A 78 28.95 7.59 21.60
C GLY A 78 27.54 7.77 22.15
N ALA A 79 27.42 8.04 23.45
CA ALA A 79 26.19 8.48 24.09
C ALA A 79 26.51 9.50 25.19
N GLY A 80 25.69 10.54 25.32
CA GLY A 80 25.83 11.58 26.33
C GLY A 80 24.50 12.30 26.58
N GLY A 81 24.54 13.55 27.04
CA GLY A 81 23.33 14.36 27.29
C GLY A 81 22.46 14.62 26.05
N PHE A 82 23.01 14.40 24.86
CA PHE A 82 22.30 14.49 23.57
C PHE A 82 21.69 13.16 23.11
N GLY A 83 21.90 12.06 23.86
CA GLY A 83 21.52 10.71 23.46
C GLY A 83 22.61 10.00 22.64
N PRO A 84 22.27 8.87 21.99
CA PRO A 84 23.20 8.10 21.17
C PRO A 84 23.50 8.77 19.83
N VAL A 85 24.77 8.84 19.46
CA VAL A 85 25.24 9.43 18.19
C VAL A 85 25.77 8.32 17.29
N PHE A 86 25.41 8.34 16.01
CA PHE A 86 25.82 7.34 15.01
C PHE A 86 26.54 8.00 13.83
N LYS A 87 27.47 7.27 13.21
CA LYS A 87 28.14 7.64 11.95
C LYS A 87 27.34 7.19 10.73
#